data_AF-A0A2T5ETS6-F1
#
_entry.id   AF-A0A2T5ETS6-F1
#
_cell.length_a   1.000
_cell.length_b   1.000
_cell.length_c   1.000
_cell.angle_alpha   90.00
_cell.angle_beta   90.00
_cell.angle_gamma   90.00
#
_symmetry.space_group_name_H-M   'P 1'
#
loop_
_entity.id
_entity.type
_entity.pdbx_description
1 polymer ?
#
loop_
_entity_poly.entity_id
_entity_poly.type
_entity_poly.pdbx_seq_one_letter_code
_entity_poly.pdbx_strand_id
1 'polypeptide(L)'
;MRIVFYVVTLFFASLSFGGFEPIHDKVLEKKALDALEGHLVAEGLTKDDAEIALAYEEGGTRVFFFLVREHQGEEELYRVFCSKVKCRFRYN
;
A
#
# COMPACT_ATOMS: atom_id res chain seq x y z
N MET A 1 -41.99 -2.23 -23.31
CA MET A 1 -41.45 -2.09 -21.94
C MET A 1 -40.52 -3.26 -21.58
N ARG A 2 -39.39 -3.41 -22.28
CA ARG A 2 -38.38 -4.48 -22.01
C ARG A 2 -36.94 -3.96 -21.95
N ILE A 3 -36.72 -2.69 -22.32
CA ILE A 3 -35.39 -2.10 -22.49
C ILE A 3 -34.93 -1.38 -21.22
N VAL A 4 -35.85 -0.83 -20.42
CA VAL A 4 -35.54 -0.07 -19.20
C VAL A 4 -34.91 -0.95 -18.11
N PHE A 5 -35.26 -2.24 -18.07
CA PHE A 5 -34.75 -3.17 -17.04
C PHE A 5 -33.25 -3.51 -17.22
N TYR A 6 -32.74 -3.51 -18.45
CA TYR A 6 -31.34 -3.89 -18.71
C TYR A 6 -30.34 -2.78 -18.35
N VAL A 7 -30.78 -1.52 -18.32
CA VAL A 7 -29.91 -0.36 -18.02
C VAL A 7 -29.63 -0.27 -16.52
N VAL A 8 -30.59 -0.64 -15.67
CA VAL A 8 -30.43 -0.58 -14.20
C VAL A 8 -29.47 -1.65 -13.69
N THR A 9 -29.44 -2.84 -14.29
CA THR A 9 -28.53 -3.92 -13.89
C THR A 9 -27.07 -3.66 -14.24
N LEU A 10 -26.79 -2.81 -15.24
CA LEU A 10 -25.42 -2.43 -15.62
C LEU A 10 -24.79 -1.41 -14.65
N PHE A 11 -25.60 -0.63 -13.94
CA PHE A 11 -25.11 0.42 -13.03
C PHE A 11 -24.57 -0.11 -11.69
N PHE A 12 -25.01 -1.29 -11.25
CA PHE A 12 -24.56 -1.88 -9.98
C PHE A 12 -23.27 -2.70 -10.10
N ALA A 13 -22.84 -3.05 -11.31
CA ALA A 13 -21.65 -3.86 -11.53
C ALA A 13 -20.32 -3.10 -11.34
N SER A 14 -20.33 -1.76 -11.30
CA SER A 14 -19.11 -0.93 -11.32
C SER A 14 -18.62 -0.44 -9.94
N LEU A 15 -19.37 -0.64 -8.85
CA LEU A 15 -19.03 -0.04 -7.55
C LEU A 15 -18.42 -1.02 -6.53
N SER A 16 -18.27 -2.29 -6.90
CA SER A 16 -17.62 -3.28 -6.05
C SER A 16 -16.14 -3.42 -6.39
N PHE A 17 -15.36 -2.34 -6.23
CA PHE A 17 -13.95 -2.48 -5.82
C PHE A 17 -13.93 -2.93 -4.34
N GLY A 18 -14.60 -4.05 -4.05
CA GLY A 18 -14.80 -4.57 -2.72
C GLY A 18 -13.56 -5.29 -2.26
N GLY A 19 -12.67 -4.58 -1.57
CA GLY A 19 -11.52 -5.24 -0.94
C GLY A 19 -10.34 -4.35 -0.59
N PHE A 20 -10.27 -3.11 -1.10
CA PHE A 20 -9.17 -2.19 -0.85
C PHE A 20 -9.67 -0.98 -0.07
N GLU A 21 -9.46 -0.98 1.24
CA GLU A 21 -9.74 0.18 2.09
C GLU A 21 -8.47 1.01 2.27
N PRO A 22 -8.41 2.28 1.82
CA PRO A 22 -7.21 3.10 1.95
C PRO A 22 -6.88 3.37 3.42
N ILE A 23 -5.59 3.32 3.76
CA ILE A 23 -5.11 3.57 5.11
C ILE A 23 -4.54 4.99 5.19
N HIS A 24 -4.94 5.74 6.21
CA HIS A 24 -4.46 7.09 6.51
C HIS A 24 -3.92 7.23 7.95
N ASP A 25 -3.56 6.11 8.58
CA ASP A 25 -3.06 6.08 9.95
C ASP A 25 -1.55 6.31 10.00
N LYS A 26 -1.16 7.56 10.30
CA LYS A 26 0.25 7.98 10.44
C LYS A 26 1.06 7.16 11.46
N VAL A 27 0.41 6.59 12.47
CA VAL A 27 1.10 5.76 13.47
C VAL A 27 1.46 4.41 12.86
N LEU A 28 0.57 3.83 12.04
CA LEU A 28 0.85 2.59 11.31
C LEU A 28 1.84 2.81 10.18
N GLU A 29 1.74 3.92 9.46
CA GLU A 29 2.71 4.32 8.42
C GLU A 29 4.13 4.40 9.01
N LYS A 30 4.29 5.06 10.16
CA LYS A 30 5.59 5.14 10.83
C LYS A 30 6.12 3.76 11.23
N LYS A 31 5.27 2.87 11.75
CA LYS A 31 5.67 1.49 12.08
C LYS A 31 6.06 0.68 10.85
N ALA A 32 5.40 0.92 9.72
CA ALA A 32 5.74 0.29 8.46
C ALA A 32 7.09 0.80 7.94
N LEU A 33 7.34 2.11 8.04
CA LEU A 33 8.62 2.73 7.69
C LEU A 33 9.77 2.27 8.60
N ASP A 34 9.53 2.12 9.90
CA ASP A 34 10.51 1.55 10.85
C ASP A 34 10.86 0.09 10.49
N ALA A 35 9.92 -0.67 9.93
CA ALA A 35 10.18 -2.02 9.45
C ALA A 35 10.99 -2.06 8.13
N LEU A 36 10.95 -0.98 7.34
CA LEU A 36 11.74 -0.80 6.11
C LEU A 36 13.13 -0.22 6.40
N GLU A 37 13.31 0.54 7.48
CA GLU A 37 14.57 1.20 7.85
C GLU A 37 15.79 0.29 7.82
N GLY A 38 15.67 -0.95 8.29
CA GLY A 38 16.78 -1.89 8.27
C GLY A 38 17.28 -2.22 6.86
N HIS A 39 16.38 -2.23 5.88
CA HIS A 39 16.71 -2.40 4.46
C HIS A 39 17.36 -1.14 3.89
N LEU A 40 16.75 0.03 4.13
CA LEU A 40 17.28 1.32 3.68
C LEU A 40 18.72 1.54 4.16
N VAL A 41 18.98 1.30 5.44
CA VAL A 41 20.33 1.45 6.02
C VAL A 41 21.32 0.45 5.41
N ALA A 42 20.89 -0.75 5.05
CA ALA A 42 21.75 -1.73 4.37
C ALA A 42 22.14 -1.27 2.96
N GLU A 43 21.29 -0.49 2.31
CA GLU A 43 21.54 0.14 1.00
C GLU A 43 22.21 1.51 1.10
N GLY A 44 22.50 1.99 2.31
CA GLY A 44 23.10 3.30 2.54
C GLY A 44 22.10 4.47 2.44
N LEU A 45 20.80 4.18 2.47
CA LEU A 45 19.69 5.12 2.40
C LEU A 45 19.13 5.43 3.79
N THR A 46 18.29 6.46 3.85
CA THR A 46 17.61 6.92 5.06
C THR A 46 16.09 6.87 4.91
N LYS A 47 15.37 7.03 6.02
CA LYS A 47 13.89 7.13 6.00
C LYS A 47 13.39 8.28 5.15
N ASP A 48 14.17 9.35 5.00
CA ASP A 48 13.79 10.53 4.23
C ASP A 48 13.83 10.26 2.72
N ASP A 49 14.52 9.20 2.29
CA ASP A 49 14.58 8.74 0.90
C ASP A 49 13.37 7.87 0.51
N ALA A 50 12.51 7.53 1.49
CA ALA A 50 11.33 6.69 1.31
C ALA A 50 10.03 7.50 1.45
N GLU A 51 9.23 7.53 0.38
CA GLU A 51 7.93 8.19 0.33
C GLU A 51 6.80 7.16 0.23
N ILE A 52 5.69 7.39 0.92
CA ILE A 52 4.53 6.49 0.84
C ILE A 52 3.81 6.66 -0.50
N ALA A 53 3.79 5.61 -1.32
CA ALA A 53 3.11 5.62 -2.61
C ALA A 53 1.64 5.18 -2.47
N LEU A 54 1.40 4.14 -1.67
CA LEU A 54 0.08 3.54 -1.51
C LEU A 54 -0.03 2.79 -0.18
N ALA A 55 -1.17 2.89 0.50
CA ALA A 55 -1.48 2.04 1.64
C ALA A 55 -2.94 1.60 1.63
N TYR A 56 -3.18 0.31 1.83
CA TYR A 56 -4.52 -0.27 1.87
C TYR A 56 -4.62 -1.46 2.81
N GLU A 57 -5.83 -1.74 3.27
CA GLU A 57 -6.19 -2.98 3.96
C GLU A 57 -6.88 -3.93 2.99
N GLU A 58 -6.40 -5.18 2.94
CA GLU A 58 -6.97 -6.28 2.15
C GLU A 58 -7.04 -7.52 3.05
N GLY A 59 -8.25 -8.06 3.25
CA GLY A 59 -8.45 -9.31 4.02
C GLY A 59 -7.92 -9.27 5.46
N GLY A 60 -7.91 -8.09 6.10
CA GLY A 60 -7.38 -7.89 7.46
C GLY A 60 -5.85 -7.75 7.53
N THR A 61 -5.16 -7.73 6.40
CA THR A 61 -3.74 -7.41 6.27
C THR A 61 -3.58 -6.00 5.73
N ARG A 62 -2.71 -5.21 6.36
CA ARG A 62 -2.41 -3.85 5.92
C ARG A 62 -1.15 -3.88 5.07
N VAL A 63 -1.21 -3.32 3.89
CA VAL A 63 -0.11 -3.30 2.93
C VAL A 63 0.28 -1.85 2.71
N PHE A 64 1.57 -1.57 2.85
CA PHE A 64 2.18 -0.26 2.60
C PHE A 64 3.21 -0.40 1.48
N PHE A 65 3.14 0.50 0.51
CA PHE A 65 4.12 0.65 -0.56
C PHE A 65 4.90 1.93 -0.34
N PHE A 66 6.22 1.79 -0.29
CA PHE A 66 7.16 2.89 -0.21
C PHE A 66 7.91 3.00 -1.52
N LEU A 67 7.87 4.19 -2.13
CA LEU A 67 8.74 4.58 -3.22
C LEU A 67 10.05 5.07 -2.61
N VAL A 68 11.15 4.42 -2.94
CA VAL A 68 12.48 4.76 -2.43
C VAL A 68 13.30 5.31 -3.57
N ARG A 69 13.82 6.53 -3.41
CA ARG A 69 14.68 7.17 -4.39
C ARG A 69 16.12 6.78 -4.12
N GLU A 70 16.67 5.89 -4.95
CA GLU A 70 18.07 5.54 -4.82
C GLU A 70 18.99 6.64 -5.36
N HIS A 71 20.21 6.68 -4.83
CA HIS A 71 21.25 7.63 -5.25
C HIS A 71 21.62 7.53 -6.74
N GLN A 72 21.26 6.45 -7.42
CA GLN A 72 21.51 6.26 -8.86
C GLN A 72 20.35 6.73 -9.76
N GLY A 73 19.27 7.27 -9.19
CA GLY A 73 18.15 7.85 -9.94
C GLY A 73 17.08 6.85 -10.39
N GLU A 74 17.21 5.58 -10.00
CA GLU A 74 16.14 4.59 -10.14
C GLU A 74 15.23 4.64 -8.89
N GLU A 75 13.91 4.68 -9.12
CA GLU A 75 12.91 4.64 -8.06
C GLU A 75 12.46 3.20 -7.85
N GLU A 76 12.64 2.66 -6.65
CA GLU A 76 12.23 1.30 -6.30
C GLU A 76 10.97 1.30 -5.43
N LEU A 77 10.12 0.28 -5.62
CA LEU A 77 8.88 0.11 -4.86
C LEU A 77 9.00 -1.04 -3.88
N TYR A 78 9.02 -0.70 -2.60
CA TYR A 78 9.13 -1.65 -1.51
C TYR A 78 7.78 -1.88 -0.82
N ARG A 79 7.48 -3.16 -0.53
CA ARG A 79 6.23 -3.56 0.10
C ARG A 79 6.44 -3.99 1.55
N VAL A 80 5.67 -3.40 2.45
CA VAL A 80 5.63 -3.75 3.87
C VAL A 80 4.24 -4.27 4.24
N PHE A 81 4.20 -5.42 4.90
CA PHE A 81 2.97 -6.02 5.40
C PHE A 81 2.87 -5.79 6.91
N CYS A 82 1.78 -5.16 7.34
CA CYS A 82 1.46 -4.95 8.73
C CYS A 82 0.23 -5.77 9.14
N SER A 83 0.42 -6.58 10.17
CA SER A 83 -0.66 -7.18 10.96
C SER A 83 -1.00 -6.27 12.15
N LYS A 84 -2.05 -6.59 12.92
CA LYS A 84 -2.40 -5.84 14.15
C LYS A 84 -1.25 -5.70 15.16
N VAL A 85 -0.27 -6.61 15.12
CA VAL A 85 0.78 -6.72 16.15
C VAL A 85 2.18 -6.42 15.60
N LYS A 86 2.45 -6.70 14.32
CA LYS A 86 3.81 -6.61 13.74
C LYS A 86 3.76 -6.18 12.28
N CYS A 87 4.72 -5.34 11.88
CA CYS A 87 5.04 -5.03 10.50
C CYS A 87 6.27 -5.83 10.05
N ARG A 88 6.27 -6.28 8.79
CA ARG A 88 7.37 -7.03 8.18
C ARG A 88 7.57 -6.55 6.76
N PHE A 89 8.77 -6.10 6.48
CA PHE A 89 9.26 -5.95 5.13
C PHE A 89 9.44 -7.33 4.48
N ARG A 90 9.11 -7.44 3.19
CA ARG A 90 9.42 -8.61 2.37
C ARG A 90 9.94 -8.13 1.02
N TYR A 91 11.06 -8.72 0.57
CA TYR A 91 11.44 -8.68 -0.83
C TYR A 91 10.34 -9.33 -1.65
N ASN A 92 9.99 -8.68 -2.75
CA ASN A 92 8.98 -9.16 -3.68
C ASN A 92 9.52 -10.35 -4.49
#